data_AF-A0A6J4V5A3-F1
#
_entry.id   AF-A0A6J4V5A3-F1
#
_cell.length_a   1.000
_cell.length_b   1.000
_cell.length_c   1.000
_cell.angle_alpha   90.00
_cell.angle_beta   90.00
_cell.angle_gamma   90.00
#
_symmetry.space_group_name_H-M   'P 1'
#
loop_
_entity.id
_entity.type
_entity.pdbx_description
1 polymer ?
#
loop_
_entity_poly.entity_id
_entity_poly.type
_entity_poly.pdbx_seq_one_letter_code
_entity_poly.pdbx_strand_id
1 'polypeptide(L)'
;MSPLALLGMIVALLALLYVVAPLLRPALFRSPDADASDEAAGGVGESRPLEGLRDELLARIVELDFDREVGKVDEEEWREERADLKRQVLAVLRLLDERAAAAAQSMPDPAIEDEIEREVRAARSRREVPPLPAPAILTGTTAEDEVEREIVALRRARRERAAPPAGDRAR
;
A
#
# COMPACT_ATOMS: atom_id res chain seq x y z
N MET A 1 24.01 -27.65 30.20
CA MET A 1 22.69 -28.03 29.64
C MET A 1 22.81 -29.45 29.12
N SER A 2 21.89 -30.35 29.46
CA SER A 2 21.94 -31.72 28.96
C SER A 2 21.71 -31.75 27.44
N PRO A 3 22.38 -32.63 26.68
CA PRO A 3 22.22 -32.70 25.22
C PRO A 3 20.77 -33.01 24.81
N LEU A 4 20.02 -33.73 25.67
CA LEU A 4 18.60 -33.98 25.52
C LEU A 4 17.74 -32.71 25.63
N ALA A 5 18.09 -31.79 26.52
CA ALA A 5 17.37 -30.51 26.65
C ALA A 5 17.59 -29.62 25.41
N LEU A 6 18.80 -29.67 24.84
CA LEU A 6 19.13 -28.91 23.63
C LEU A 6 18.34 -29.43 22.41
N LEU A 7 18.25 -30.76 22.26
CA LEU A 7 17.45 -31.40 21.23
C LEU A 7 15.95 -31.04 21.38
N GLY A 8 15.42 -31.11 22.60
CA GLY A 8 14.03 -30.74 22.88
C GLY A 8 13.72 -29.29 22.52
N MET A 9 14.64 -28.37 22.83
CA MET A 9 14.50 -26.95 22.49
C MET A 9 14.50 -26.73 20.97
N ILE A 10 15.37 -27.42 20.23
CA ILE A 10 15.42 -27.31 18.76
C ILE A 10 14.13 -27.81 18.13
N VAL A 11 13.62 -28.97 18.58
CA VAL A 11 12.35 -29.52 18.07
C VAL A 11 11.18 -28.59 18.39
N ALA A 12 11.13 -28.05 19.61
CA ALA A 12 10.10 -27.09 19.99
C ALA A 12 10.17 -25.80 19.15
N LEU A 13 11.38 -25.29 18.88
CA LEU A 13 11.58 -24.11 18.05
C LEU A 13 11.15 -24.37 16.59
N LEU A 14 11.48 -25.54 16.04
CA LEU A 14 11.08 -25.93 14.69
C LEU A 14 9.56 -26.09 14.56
N ALA A 15 8.91 -26.70 15.55
CA ALA A 15 7.45 -26.82 15.57
C ALA A 15 6.78 -25.44 15.66
N LEU A 16 7.29 -24.56 16.53
CA LEU A 16 6.82 -23.18 16.63
C LEU A 16 7.01 -22.43 15.30
N LEU A 17 8.18 -22.55 14.68
CA LEU A 17 8.48 -21.90 13.41
C LEU A 17 7.57 -22.42 12.29
N TYR A 18 7.29 -23.72 12.25
CA TYR A 18 6.38 -24.34 11.27
C TYR A 18 4.95 -23.77 11.36
N VAL A 19 4.45 -23.56 12.59
CA VAL A 19 3.12 -22.98 12.84
C VAL A 19 3.09 -21.48 12.54
N VAL A 20 4.15 -20.75 12.91
CA VAL A 20 4.21 -19.29 12.83
C VAL A 20 4.59 -18.80 11.43
N ALA A 21 5.40 -19.55 10.67
CA ALA A 21 5.84 -19.20 9.31
C ALA A 21 4.70 -18.85 8.32
N PRO A 22 3.58 -19.60 8.22
CA PRO A 22 2.49 -19.24 7.31
C PRO A 22 1.81 -17.92 7.69
N LEU A 23 1.81 -17.52 8.97
CA LEU A 23 1.24 -16.24 9.41
C LEU A 23 2.14 -15.04 9.08
N LEU A 24 3.46 -15.23 8.96
CA LEU A 24 4.40 -14.13 8.62
C LEU A 24 4.60 -13.95 7.11
N ARG A 25 4.21 -14.91 6.27
CA ARG A 25 4.28 -14.77 4.80
C ARG A 25 3.61 -13.49 4.28
N PRO A 26 2.37 -13.11 4.66
CA PRO A 26 1.76 -11.87 4.18
C PRO A 26 2.48 -10.60 4.66
N ALA A 27 3.23 -10.65 5.77
CA ALA A 27 3.97 -9.51 6.30
C ALA A 27 5.34 -9.31 5.62
N LEU A 28 5.99 -10.40 5.18
CA LEU A 28 7.31 -10.36 4.55
C LEU A 28 7.27 -10.07 3.03
N PHE A 29 6.14 -10.36 2.37
CA PHE A 29 5.94 -10.06 0.94
C PHE A 29 5.09 -8.80 0.68
N ARG A 30 4.82 -7.99 1.71
CA ARG A 30 4.23 -6.66 1.51
C ARG A 30 5.34 -5.71 1.02
N SER A 31 5.58 -5.71 -0.28
CA SER A 31 6.41 -4.71 -0.94
C SER A 31 5.83 -3.32 -0.63
N PRO A 32 6.65 -2.35 -0.16
CA PRO A 32 6.23 -0.97 0.06
C PRO A 32 5.66 -0.26 -1.18
N ASP A 33 5.81 -0.86 -2.37
CA ASP A 33 5.38 -0.28 -3.64
C ASP A 33 3.92 -0.65 -4.03
N ALA A 34 3.24 -1.51 -3.25
CA ALA A 34 1.85 -1.89 -3.54
C ALA A 34 0.83 -0.82 -3.12
N ASP A 35 1.17 0.09 -2.21
CA ASP A 35 0.26 1.18 -1.79
C ASP A 35 0.28 2.38 -2.76
N ALA A 36 1.28 2.49 -3.65
CA ALA A 36 1.37 3.62 -4.60
C ALA A 36 0.53 3.42 -5.87
N SER A 37 -0.03 2.23 -6.09
CA SER A 37 -0.85 1.93 -7.28
C SER A 37 -2.36 1.88 -7.01
N ASP A 38 -2.79 1.99 -5.74
CA ASP A 38 -4.22 2.00 -5.38
C ASP A 38 -4.83 3.42 -5.34
N GLU A 39 -4.02 4.48 -5.18
CA GLU A 39 -4.53 5.87 -5.20
C GLU A 39 -4.65 6.49 -6.62
N ALA A 40 -4.07 5.86 -7.65
CA ALA A 40 -4.13 6.37 -9.02
C ALA A 40 -5.29 5.80 -9.87
N ALA A 41 -6.11 4.90 -9.31
CA ALA A 41 -7.32 4.39 -9.93
C ALA A 41 -8.57 5.08 -9.36
N GLY A 42 -8.65 6.39 -9.54
CA GLY A 42 -9.86 7.16 -9.23
C GLY A 42 -11.04 6.70 -10.08
N GLY A 43 -11.98 5.96 -9.48
CA GLY A 43 -13.20 5.54 -10.15
C GLY A 43 -14.13 4.65 -9.32
N VAL A 44 -14.88 5.28 -8.39
CA VAL A 44 -16.21 4.86 -7.89
C VAL A 44 -16.33 3.48 -7.21
N GLY A 45 -16.56 3.53 -5.88
CA GLY A 45 -17.17 2.46 -5.10
C GLY A 45 -16.17 1.70 -4.25
N GLU A 46 -16.48 1.53 -2.96
CA GLU A 46 -15.79 0.68 -1.99
C GLU A 46 -15.70 -0.78 -2.46
N SER A 47 -14.88 -1.02 -3.47
CA SER A 47 -14.56 -2.34 -3.96
C SER A 47 -13.48 -2.88 -3.04
N ARG A 48 -13.88 -3.57 -1.96
CA ARG A 48 -12.94 -4.46 -1.28
C ARG A 48 -12.23 -5.30 -2.35
N PRO A 49 -10.89 -5.48 -2.27
CA PRO A 49 -10.19 -6.31 -3.24
C PRO A 49 -10.82 -7.70 -3.25
N LEU A 50 -11.22 -8.17 -4.42
CA LEU A 50 -11.90 -9.47 -4.62
C LEU A 50 -11.05 -10.63 -4.07
N GLU A 51 -9.74 -10.47 -4.10
CA GLU A 51 -8.75 -11.34 -3.49
C GLU A 51 -8.93 -11.43 -1.97
N GLY A 52 -9.18 -10.30 -1.31
CA GLY A 52 -9.45 -10.26 0.13
C GLY A 52 -10.75 -10.95 0.50
N LEU A 53 -11.79 -10.80 -0.33
CA LEU A 53 -13.07 -11.49 -0.13
C LEU A 53 -12.94 -13.01 -0.33
N ARG A 54 -12.15 -13.46 -1.31
CA ARG A 54 -11.83 -14.89 -1.50
C ARG A 54 -11.18 -15.47 -0.24
N ASP A 55 -10.17 -14.78 0.28
CA ASP A 55 -9.41 -15.27 1.42
C ASP A 55 -10.25 -15.28 2.71
N GLU A 56 -11.12 -14.28 2.91
CA GLU A 56 -12.10 -14.24 4.00
C GLU A 56 -13.07 -15.44 3.96
N LEU A 57 -13.65 -15.72 2.79
CA LEU A 57 -14.57 -16.85 2.63
C LEU A 57 -13.89 -18.20 2.83
N LEU A 58 -12.65 -18.36 2.36
CA LEU A 58 -11.87 -19.58 2.58
C LEU A 58 -11.54 -19.78 4.06
N ALA A 59 -11.16 -18.71 4.77
CA ALA A 59 -10.92 -18.77 6.22
C ALA A 59 -12.18 -19.22 6.98
N ARG A 60 -13.35 -18.73 6.58
CA ARG A 60 -14.63 -19.11 7.19
C ARG A 60 -15.00 -20.58 6.96
N ILE A 61 -14.66 -21.16 5.80
CA ILE A 61 -14.81 -22.60 5.55
C ILE A 61 -13.91 -23.40 6.49
N VAL A 62 -12.67 -22.95 6.70
CA VAL A 62 -11.71 -23.62 7.60
C VAL A 62 -12.21 -23.56 9.05
N GLU A 63 -12.71 -22.41 9.49
CA GLU A 63 -13.29 -22.24 10.82
C GLU A 63 -14.51 -23.15 11.02
N LEU A 64 -15.41 -23.22 10.04
CA LEU A 64 -16.57 -24.11 10.06
C LEU A 64 -16.17 -25.59 10.10
N ASP A 65 -15.18 -26.00 9.31
CA ASP A 65 -14.66 -27.37 9.31
C ASP A 65 -14.04 -27.71 10.70
N PHE A 66 -13.35 -26.75 11.34
CA PHE A 66 -12.83 -26.90 12.70
C PHE A 66 -13.93 -26.99 13.76
N ASP A 67 -14.96 -26.15 13.67
CA ASP A 67 -16.07 -26.16 14.64
C ASP A 67 -16.84 -27.49 14.60
N ARG A 68 -16.97 -28.11 13.42
CA ARG A 68 -17.46 -29.49 13.30
C ARG A 68 -16.56 -30.50 13.99
N GLU A 69 -15.24 -30.44 13.77
CA GLU A 69 -14.28 -31.37 14.38
C GLU A 69 -14.29 -31.29 15.91
N VAL A 70 -14.55 -30.10 16.47
CA VAL A 70 -14.72 -29.89 17.92
C VAL A 70 -16.12 -30.29 18.42
N GLY A 71 -17.05 -30.60 17.51
CA GLY A 71 -18.42 -31.00 17.83
C GLY A 71 -19.30 -29.83 18.28
N LYS A 72 -19.00 -28.60 17.86
CA LYS A 72 -19.82 -27.41 18.13
C LYS A 72 -21.01 -27.28 17.17
N VAL A 73 -20.92 -27.91 16.00
CA VAL A 73 -21.89 -27.82 14.91
C VAL A 73 -22.31 -29.22 14.50
N ASP A 74 -23.61 -29.42 14.32
CA ASP A 74 -24.17 -30.69 13.86
C ASP A 74 -23.86 -30.93 12.37
N GLU A 75 -23.79 -32.20 11.96
CA GLU A 75 -23.40 -32.58 10.59
C GLU A 75 -24.36 -32.00 9.52
N GLU A 76 -25.65 -31.86 9.84
CA GLU A 76 -26.63 -31.31 8.90
C GLU A 76 -26.43 -29.81 8.67
N GLU A 77 -26.25 -29.04 9.75
CA GLU A 77 -25.98 -27.60 9.72
C GLU A 77 -24.63 -27.31 9.03
N TRP A 78 -23.58 -28.08 9.37
CA TRP A 78 -22.28 -27.98 8.71
C TRP A 78 -22.37 -28.16 7.20
N ARG A 79 -23.12 -29.17 6.72
CA ARG A 79 -23.24 -29.42 5.27
C ARG A 79 -23.91 -28.26 4.55
N GLU A 80 -24.96 -27.70 5.14
CA GLU A 80 -25.70 -26.57 4.56
C GLU A 80 -24.81 -25.33 4.48
N GLU A 81 -24.25 -24.90 5.62
CA GLU A 81 -23.38 -23.71 5.67
C GLU A 81 -22.16 -23.85 4.76
N ARG A 82 -21.56 -25.04 4.71
CA ARG A 82 -20.40 -25.30 3.87
C ARG A 82 -20.75 -25.28 2.38
N ALA A 83 -21.93 -25.77 2.00
CA ALA A 83 -22.40 -25.68 0.63
C ALA A 83 -22.59 -24.21 0.22
N ASP A 84 -23.10 -23.39 1.13
CA ASP A 84 -23.37 -21.97 0.90
C ASP A 84 -22.09 -21.17 0.74
N LEU A 85 -21.12 -21.36 1.64
CA LEU A 85 -19.80 -20.74 1.54
C LEU A 85 -19.08 -21.14 0.25
N LYS A 86 -19.15 -22.41 -0.16
CA LYS A 86 -18.57 -22.86 -1.43
C LYS A 86 -19.18 -22.16 -2.64
N ARG A 87 -20.50 -21.95 -2.67
CA ARG A 87 -21.15 -21.21 -3.76
C ARG A 87 -20.65 -19.76 -3.82
N GLN A 88 -20.47 -19.12 -2.67
CA GLN A 88 -19.91 -17.77 -2.59
C GLN A 88 -18.47 -17.72 -3.09
N VAL A 89 -17.61 -18.66 -2.68
CA VAL A 89 -16.23 -18.76 -3.18
C VAL A 89 -16.20 -18.92 -4.70
N LEU A 90 -17.02 -19.81 -5.25
CA LEU A 90 -17.10 -20.01 -6.70
C LEU A 90 -17.55 -18.76 -7.45
N ALA A 91 -18.48 -17.98 -6.88
CA ALA A 91 -18.90 -16.71 -7.47
C ALA A 91 -17.75 -15.69 -7.51
N VAL A 92 -16.99 -15.56 -6.41
CA VAL A 92 -15.84 -14.64 -6.35
C VAL A 92 -14.72 -15.08 -7.31
N LEU A 93 -14.44 -16.38 -7.39
CA LEU A 93 -13.41 -16.90 -8.31
C LEU A 93 -13.76 -16.62 -9.78
N ARG A 94 -15.04 -16.74 -10.17
CA ARG A 94 -15.48 -16.39 -11.53
C ARG A 94 -15.25 -14.92 -11.86
N LEU A 95 -15.54 -14.02 -10.92
CA LEU A 95 -15.29 -12.59 -11.11
C LEU A 95 -13.79 -12.29 -11.25
N LEU A 96 -12.94 -12.98 -10.48
CA LEU A 96 -11.49 -12.87 -10.62
C LEU A 96 -11.01 -13.39 -11.99
N ASP A 97 -11.53 -14.52 -12.45
CA ASP A 97 -11.21 -15.09 -13.76
C ASP A 97 -11.64 -14.15 -14.90
N GLU A 98 -12.83 -13.55 -14.81
CA GLU A 98 -13.33 -12.56 -15.77
C GLU A 98 -12.43 -11.31 -15.80
N ARG A 99 -11.99 -10.82 -14.64
CA ARG A 99 -11.07 -9.68 -14.55
C ARG A 99 -9.71 -10.03 -15.14
N ALA A 100 -9.19 -11.22 -14.88
CA ALA A 100 -7.94 -11.69 -15.47
C ALA A 100 -8.04 -11.83 -16.99
N ALA A 101 -9.16 -12.35 -17.51
CA ALA A 101 -9.41 -12.46 -18.94
C ALA A 101 -9.56 -11.09 -19.61
N ALA A 102 -10.24 -10.14 -18.96
CA ALA A 102 -10.36 -8.77 -19.45
C ALA A 102 -9.01 -8.05 -19.48
N ALA A 103 -8.17 -8.24 -18.45
CA ALA A 103 -6.81 -7.71 -18.41
C ALA A 103 -5.94 -8.29 -19.53
N ALA A 104 -6.04 -9.61 -19.81
CA ALA A 104 -5.32 -10.26 -20.89
C ALA A 104 -5.74 -9.74 -22.28
N GLN A 105 -7.02 -9.43 -22.48
CA GLN A 105 -7.55 -8.85 -23.72
C GLN A 105 -7.23 -7.36 -23.88
N SER A 106 -6.97 -6.67 -22.77
CA SER A 106 -6.61 -5.25 -22.75
C SER A 106 -5.10 -5.02 -22.86
N MET A 107 -4.30 -6.07 -23.03
CA MET A 107 -2.89 -5.88 -23.37
C MET A 107 -2.80 -5.15 -24.72
N PRO A 108 -2.10 -4.01 -24.79
CA PRO A 108 -1.92 -3.28 -26.04
C PRO A 108 -1.36 -4.21 -27.11
N ASP A 109 -1.88 -4.11 -28.33
CA ASP A 109 -1.25 -4.76 -29.48
C ASP A 109 0.22 -4.28 -29.53
N PRO A 110 1.21 -5.18 -29.58
CA PRO A 110 2.62 -4.78 -29.66
C PRO A 110 2.90 -3.82 -30.81
N ALA A 111 2.12 -3.87 -31.89
CA ALA A 111 2.21 -2.90 -32.99
C ALA A 111 1.80 -1.47 -32.57
N ILE A 112 0.81 -1.33 -31.68
CA ILE A 112 0.39 -0.04 -31.12
C ILE A 112 1.47 0.48 -30.15
N GLU A 113 2.10 -0.40 -29.38
CA GLU A 113 3.21 -0.02 -28.49
C GLU A 113 4.42 0.51 -29.28
N ASP A 114 4.77 -0.16 -30.38
CA ASP A 114 5.83 0.29 -31.31
C ASP A 114 5.48 1.62 -32.01
N GLU A 115 4.21 1.81 -32.38
CA GLU A 115 3.68 3.06 -32.96
C GLU A 115 3.83 4.22 -31.97
N ILE A 116 3.39 4.01 -30.71
CA ILE A 116 3.50 4.98 -29.63
C ILE A 116 4.98 5.30 -29.36
N GLU A 117 5.86 4.29 -29.29
CA GLU A 117 7.28 4.50 -29.04
C GLU A 117 7.93 5.35 -30.16
N ARG A 118 7.59 5.06 -31.41
CA ARG A 118 8.04 5.82 -32.59
C ARG A 118 7.55 7.27 -32.53
N GLU A 119 6.29 7.49 -32.17
CA GLU A 119 5.72 8.83 -32.08
C GLU A 119 6.29 9.63 -30.91
N VAL A 120 6.51 9.02 -29.75
CA VAL A 120 7.21 9.64 -28.61
C VAL A 120 8.65 10.00 -28.98
N ARG A 121 9.36 9.14 -29.71
CA ARG A 121 10.73 9.40 -30.18
C ARG A 121 10.75 10.59 -31.16
N ALA A 122 9.81 10.64 -32.10
CA ALA A 122 9.66 11.75 -33.03
C ALA A 122 9.26 13.06 -32.33
N ALA A 123 8.42 13.00 -31.30
CA ALA A 123 8.05 14.14 -30.49
C ALA A 123 9.25 14.67 -29.68
N ARG A 124 10.08 13.77 -29.12
CA ARG A 124 11.33 14.13 -28.43
C ARG A 124 12.35 14.75 -29.38
N SER A 125 12.47 14.28 -30.62
CA SER A 125 13.39 14.89 -31.58
C SER A 125 12.91 16.24 -32.11
N ARG A 126 11.59 16.45 -32.21
CA ARG A 126 11.01 17.77 -32.55
C ARG A 126 11.11 18.76 -31.40
N ARG A 127 10.99 18.26 -30.17
CA ARG A 127 11.25 19.03 -28.96
C ARG A 127 12.74 18.95 -28.67
N GLU A 128 13.52 19.60 -29.53
CA GLU A 128 14.91 19.92 -29.27
C GLU A 128 14.92 20.85 -28.04
N VAL A 129 14.81 20.25 -26.85
CA VAL A 129 15.04 20.93 -25.58
C VAL A 129 16.53 21.25 -25.63
N PRO A 130 16.92 22.54 -25.70
CA PRO A 130 18.33 22.91 -25.59
C PRO A 130 18.87 22.18 -24.37
N PRO A 131 20.08 21.58 -24.43
CA PRO A 131 20.66 20.96 -23.25
C PRO A 131 20.54 21.98 -22.11
N LEU A 132 19.76 21.64 -21.09
CA LEU A 132 19.66 22.47 -19.89
C LEU A 132 21.10 22.81 -19.52
N PRO A 133 21.46 24.10 -19.40
CA PRO A 133 22.80 24.44 -18.97
C PRO A 133 23.08 23.62 -17.72
N ALA A 134 24.19 22.87 -17.75
CA ALA A 134 24.64 22.04 -16.62
C ALA A 134 24.35 22.83 -15.35
N PRO A 135 23.72 22.22 -14.32
CA PRO A 135 23.13 22.95 -13.21
C PRO A 135 24.16 23.96 -12.75
N ALA A 136 23.90 25.23 -13.06
CA ALA A 136 24.61 26.31 -12.45
C ALA A 136 24.34 26.06 -10.98
N ILE A 137 25.37 25.61 -10.26
CA ILE A 137 25.36 25.59 -8.81
C ILE A 137 24.90 26.99 -8.46
N LEU A 138 23.62 27.10 -8.07
CA LEU A 138 23.03 28.31 -7.58
C LEU A 138 23.91 28.65 -6.39
N THR A 139 24.80 29.62 -6.56
CA THR A 139 25.42 30.29 -5.43
C THR A 139 24.26 30.92 -4.66
N GLY A 140 23.75 30.15 -3.71
CA GLY A 140 22.65 30.46 -2.81
C GLY A 140 23.08 31.55 -1.85
N THR A 141 23.21 32.77 -2.35
CA THR A 141 23.59 33.93 -1.53
C THR A 141 22.76 35.17 -1.82
N THR A 142 21.73 35.11 -2.67
CA THR A 142 20.91 36.29 -2.96
C THR A 142 19.44 36.08 -2.65
N ALA A 143 18.85 34.95 -3.05
CA ALA A 143 17.44 34.67 -2.79
C ALA A 143 17.17 34.27 -1.33
N GLU A 144 18.04 33.46 -0.73
CA GLU A 144 17.91 33.05 0.69
C GLU A 144 18.17 34.23 1.64
N ASP A 145 19.14 35.10 1.32
CA ASP A 145 19.46 36.32 2.06
C ASP A 145 18.36 37.41 2.00
N GLU A 146 17.55 37.41 0.95
CA GLU A 146 16.41 38.33 0.82
C GLU A 146 15.23 37.87 1.69
N VAL A 147 14.93 36.57 1.67
CA VAL A 147 13.88 35.96 2.49
C VAL A 147 14.21 36.06 3.98
N GLU A 148 15.48 35.84 4.37
CA GLU A 148 15.89 35.95 5.78
C GLU A 148 15.75 37.39 6.30
N ARG A 149 16.07 38.41 5.48
CA ARG A 149 15.85 39.82 5.83
C ARG A 149 14.37 40.14 6.02
N GLU A 150 13.50 39.61 5.17
CA GLU A 150 12.05 39.82 5.28
C GLU A 150 11.48 39.19 6.57
N ILE A 151 11.93 37.99 6.94
CA ILE A 151 11.52 37.31 8.18
C ILE A 151 11.97 38.08 9.43
N VAL A 152 13.19 38.63 9.45
CA VAL A 152 13.68 39.42 10.59
C VAL A 152 12.89 40.72 10.75
N ALA A 153 12.56 41.40 9.64
CA ALA A 153 11.74 42.61 9.65
C ALA A 153 10.33 42.35 10.22
N LEU A 154 9.70 41.26 9.80
CA LEU A 154 8.38 40.84 10.29
C LEU A 154 8.39 40.51 11.79
N ARG A 155 9.43 39.83 12.29
CA ARG A 155 9.56 39.52 13.72
C ARG A 155 9.74 40.76 14.59
N ARG A 156 10.49 41.75 14.10
CA ARG A 156 10.69 43.03 14.81
C ARG A 156 9.39 43.83 14.89
N ALA A 157 8.68 43.98 13.78
CA ALA A 157 7.39 44.66 13.74
C ALA A 157 6.36 44.00 14.66
N ARG A 158 6.34 42.67 14.74
CA ARG A 158 5.43 41.93 15.64
C ARG A 158 5.77 42.12 17.12
N ARG A 159 7.05 42.25 17.48
CA ARG A 159 7.49 42.56 18.85
C ARG A 159 7.10 43.97 19.26
N GLU A 160 7.26 44.94 18.38
CA GLU A 160 6.87 46.34 18.65
C GLU A 160 5.35 46.49 18.80
N ARG A 161 4.57 45.71 18.03
CA ARG A 161 3.09 45.67 18.15
C ARG A 161 2.59 44.92 19.39
N ALA A 162 3.41 44.05 19.97
CA ALA A 162 3.07 43.24 21.14
C ALA A 162 3.56 43.85 22.47
N ALA A 163 4.24 45.00 22.45
CA ALA A 163 4.63 45.71 23.65
C ALA A 163 3.40 46.45 24.25
N PRO A 164 2.97 46.13 25.48
CA PRO A 164 1.87 46.85 26.12
C PRO A 164 2.29 48.28 26.50
N PRO A 165 1.39 49.28 26.44
CA PRO A 165 1.71 50.65 26.84
C PRO A 165 2.07 50.67 28.33
N ALA A 166 3.24 51.24 28.65
CA ALA A 166 3.69 51.47 30.01
C ALA A 166 2.71 52.45 30.69
N GLY A 167 1.77 51.90 31.44
CA GLY A 167 0.82 52.63 32.27
C GLY A 167 1.53 53.37 33.38
N ASP A 168 1.63 54.68 33.18
CA ASP A 168 1.39 55.76 34.13
C ASP A 168 1.26 55.31 35.61
N ARG A 169 2.35 55.46 36.37
CA ARG A 169 2.31 55.47 37.85
C ARG A 169 2.65 56.87 38.33
N ALA A 170 1.66 57.75 38.27
CA ALA A 170 1.61 58.94 39.09
C ALA A 170 1.46 58.56 40.57
N ARG A 171 2.37 59.05 41.41
CA ARG A 171 2.18 59.31 42.83
C ARG A 171 2.66 60.73 43.10
#